data_AF-A0A1Q6LHW1-F1
#
_entry.id   AF-A0A1Q6LHW1-F1
#
_cell.length_a   1.000
_cell.length_b   1.000
_cell.length_c   1.000
_cell.angle_alpha   90.00
_cell.angle_beta   90.00
_cell.angle_gamma   90.00
#
_symmetry.space_group_name_H-M   'P 1'
#
loop_
_entity.id
_entity.type
_entity.pdbx_description
1 polymer ?
#
loop_
_entity_poly.entity_id
_entity_poly.type
_entity_poly.pdbx_seq_one_letter_code
_entity_poly.pdbx_strand_id
1 'polypeptide(L)'
;MANQDYEEIIGLEVHAELSTKTKIFCSCPTEFGADPNTHVCPVCMAMPGALPVLNEKVVEYAVKAGLATNCSISQDSKNDRKNYAIRLSD
;
A
#
# COMPACT_ATOMS: atom_id res chain seq x y z
N MET A 1 -37.93 9.52 -6.83
CA MET A 1 -37.56 10.96 -6.90
C MET A 1 -36.70 11.23 -5.69
N ALA A 2 -35.53 11.85 -5.87
CA ALA A 2 -34.69 12.26 -4.74
C ALA A 2 -35.50 13.18 -3.82
N ASN A 3 -35.42 12.94 -2.51
CA ASN A 3 -36.10 13.76 -1.51
C ASN A 3 -35.41 15.12 -1.49
N GLN A 4 -36.06 16.18 -1.98
CA GLN A 4 -35.43 17.48 -2.28
C GLN A 4 -35.00 18.28 -1.03
N ASP A 5 -35.32 17.78 0.15
CA ASP A 5 -34.98 18.41 1.43
C ASP A 5 -33.58 18.02 1.96
N TYR A 6 -32.88 17.09 1.29
CA TYR A 6 -31.56 16.59 1.72
C TYR A 6 -30.53 16.60 0.59
N GLU A 7 -29.28 16.85 0.96
CA GLU A 7 -28.12 16.76 0.07
C GLU A 7 -27.31 15.49 0.39
N GLU A 8 -26.96 14.72 -0.64
CA GLU A 8 -26.15 13.51 -0.50
C GLU A 8 -24.66 13.83 -0.75
N ILE A 9 -23.81 13.47 0.21
CA ILE A 9 -22.36 13.70 0.14
C ILE A 9 -21.67 12.34 0.18
N ILE A 10 -20.95 11.99 -0.90
CA ILE A 10 -20.28 10.70 -1.05
C ILE A 10 -18.77 10.92 -1.14
N GLY A 11 -18.02 10.20 -0.30
CA GLY A 11 -16.57 10.08 -0.37
C GLY A 11 -16.17 8.63 -0.65
N LEU A 12 -15.10 8.45 -1.43
CA LEU A 12 -14.56 7.13 -1.77
C LEU A 12 -13.12 6.99 -1.27
N GLU A 13 -12.81 5.84 -0.68
CA GLU A 13 -11.43 5.42 -0.37
C GLU A 13 -11.07 4.26 -1.30
N VAL A 14 -9.99 4.42 -2.06
CA VAL A 14 -9.56 3.44 -3.06
C VAL A 14 -8.11 3.05 -2.77
N HIS A 15 -7.88 1.74 -2.62
CA HIS A 15 -6.54 1.17 -2.59
C HIS A 15 -6.28 0.44 -3.91
N ALA A 16 -5.12 0.71 -4.52
CA ALA A 16 -4.68 0.09 -5.77
C ALA A 16 -3.35 -0.64 -5.55
N GLU A 17 -3.27 -1.88 -6.01
CA GLU A 17 -2.05 -2.66 -5.96
C GLU A 17 -1.11 -2.27 -7.11
N LEU A 18 0.13 -1.90 -6.78
CA LEU A 18 1.12 -1.52 -7.77
C LEU A 18 1.77 -2.76 -8.38
N SER A 19 1.75 -2.85 -9.71
CA SER A 19 2.34 -3.96 -10.50
C SER A 19 3.87 -3.92 -10.53
N THR A 20 4.48 -4.01 -9.35
CA THR A 20 5.92 -4.11 -9.14
C THR A 20 6.36 -5.57 -9.15
N LYS A 21 7.66 -5.85 -9.29
CA LYS A 21 8.20 -7.22 -9.22
C LYS A 21 8.48 -7.70 -7.80
N THR A 22 8.73 -6.77 -6.88
CA THR A 22 9.11 -7.04 -5.50
C THR A 22 8.28 -6.20 -4.54
N LYS A 23 8.09 -6.67 -3.32
CA LYS A 23 7.31 -5.98 -2.27
C LYS A 23 7.89 -4.59 -1.94
N ILE A 24 7.08 -3.78 -1.26
CA ILE A 24 7.41 -2.38 -0.95
C ILE A 24 8.66 -2.20 -0.08
N PHE A 25 8.91 -3.10 0.88
CA PHE A 25 9.98 -2.95 1.88
C PHE A 25 11.02 -4.09 1.87
N CYS A 26 10.93 -5.03 0.94
CA CYS A 26 11.85 -6.17 0.84
C CYS A 26 11.88 -6.75 -0.58
N SER A 27 12.85 -7.62 -0.86
CA SER A 27 13.07 -8.19 -2.20
C SER A 27 12.19 -9.41 -2.54
N CYS A 28 11.21 -9.77 -1.71
CA CYS A 28 10.29 -10.87 -2.03
C CYS A 28 9.42 -10.53 -3.25
N PRO A 29 9.07 -11.50 -4.10
CA PRO A 29 8.18 -11.29 -5.23
C PRO A 29 6.75 -10.94 -4.81
N THR A 30 6.06 -10.24 -5.71
CA THR A 30 4.63 -9.85 -5.66
C THR A 30 3.77 -10.70 -6.61
N GLU A 31 4.31 -11.82 -7.10
CA GLU A 31 3.60 -12.71 -8.00
C GLU A 31 2.43 -13.42 -7.31
N PHE A 32 1.32 -13.54 -8.04
CA PHE A 32 0.12 -14.23 -7.60
C PHE A 32 0.22 -15.76 -7.80
N GLY A 33 -0.46 -16.52 -6.96
CA GLY A 33 -0.67 -17.96 -7.16
C GLY A 33 0.39 -18.90 -6.57
N ALA A 34 1.33 -18.37 -5.78
CA ALA A 34 2.29 -19.19 -5.06
C ALA A 34 1.67 -19.88 -3.82
N ASP A 35 2.30 -20.98 -3.37
CA ASP A 35 1.87 -21.68 -2.16
C ASP A 35 1.94 -20.76 -0.92
N PRO A 36 1.12 -21.02 0.12
CA PRO A 36 1.13 -20.24 1.35
C PRO A 36 2.53 -20.11 1.97
N ASN A 37 2.90 -18.89 2.36
CA ASN A 37 4.17 -18.57 3.02
C ASN A 37 5.44 -18.93 2.23
N THR A 38 5.39 -18.96 0.90
CA THR A 38 6.58 -19.16 0.05
C THR A 38 7.24 -17.85 -0.38
N HIS A 39 6.45 -16.81 -0.65
CA HIS A 39 6.94 -15.49 -1.06
C HIS A 39 7.21 -14.60 0.17
N VAL A 40 8.00 -15.09 1.13
CA VAL A 40 8.20 -14.44 2.44
C VAL A 40 9.67 -14.33 2.81
N CYS A 41 9.99 -13.43 3.74
CA CYS A 41 11.31 -13.22 4.32
C CYS A 41 11.20 -12.60 5.72
N PRO A 42 12.29 -12.51 6.47
CA PRO A 42 12.27 -11.92 7.81
C PRO A 42 11.64 -10.53 7.90
N VAL A 43 11.78 -9.69 6.86
CA VAL A 43 11.20 -8.33 6.84
C VAL A 43 9.68 -8.37 6.74
N CYS A 44 9.12 -9.04 5.73
CA CYS A 44 7.67 -9.05 5.53
C CYS A 44 6.91 -9.96 6.50
N MET A 45 7.63 -10.84 7.22
CA MET A 45 7.09 -11.60 8.36
C MET A 45 7.27 -10.90 9.72
N ALA A 46 7.82 -9.68 9.74
CA ALA A 46 8.07 -8.91 10.96
C ALA A 46 8.93 -9.64 12.01
N MET A 47 9.95 -10.38 11.56
CA MET A 47 10.87 -11.08 12.46
C MET A 47 11.75 -10.08 13.25
N PRO A 48 12.14 -10.41 14.49
CA PRO A 48 13.01 -9.55 15.28
C PRO A 48 14.32 -9.19 14.56
N GLY A 49 14.68 -7.90 14.59
CA GLY A 49 15.91 -7.39 13.98
C GLY A 49 15.83 -7.08 12.48
N ALA A 50 14.69 -7.34 11.82
CA ALA A 50 14.51 -7.00 10.41
C ALA A 50 14.23 -5.49 10.20
N LEU A 51 14.78 -4.90 9.13
CA LEU A 51 14.62 -3.49 8.77
C LEU A 51 14.02 -3.35 7.36
N PRO A 52 13.12 -2.37 7.13
CA PRO A 52 12.52 -2.14 5.82
C PRO A 52 13.48 -1.41 4.87
N VAL A 53 13.47 -1.78 3.59
CA VAL A 53 14.18 -1.06 2.52
C VAL A 53 13.18 -0.70 1.42
N LEU A 54 12.96 0.60 1.20
CA LEU A 54 11.96 1.09 0.26
C LEU A 54 12.30 0.71 -1.19
N ASN A 55 11.30 0.18 -1.89
CA ASN A 55 11.38 -0.14 -3.32
C ASN A 55 11.25 1.13 -4.17
N GLU A 56 12.29 1.45 -4.95
CA GLU A 56 12.32 2.62 -5.85
C GLU A 56 11.15 2.62 -6.86
N LYS A 57 10.76 1.45 -7.39
CA LYS A 57 9.66 1.35 -8.36
C LYS A 57 8.30 1.70 -7.76
N VAL A 58 8.13 1.46 -6.45
CA VAL A 58 6.90 1.90 -5.75
C VAL A 58 6.81 3.43 -5.75
N VAL A 59 7.92 4.13 -5.50
CA VAL A 59 7.97 5.59 -5.53
C VAL A 59 7.71 6.12 -6.94
N GLU A 60 8.38 5.54 -7.95
CA GLU A 60 8.17 5.91 -9.36
C GLU A 60 6.70 5.79 -9.76
N TYR A 61 6.04 4.68 -9.40
CA TYR A 61 4.64 4.44 -9.75
C TYR A 61 3.69 5.33 -8.94
N ALA A 62 3.97 5.60 -7.67
CA ALA A 62 3.20 6.54 -6.87
C ALA A 62 3.25 7.97 -7.45
N VAL A 63 4.43 8.43 -7.88
CA VAL A 63 4.58 9.74 -8.53
C VAL A 63 3.84 9.77 -9.87
N LYS A 64 3.95 8.72 -10.70
CA LYS A 64 3.19 8.60 -11.95
C LYS A 64 1.69 8.65 -11.73
N ALA A 65 1.19 7.93 -10.73
CA ALA A 65 -0.22 7.92 -10.37
C ALA A 65 -0.67 9.33 -9.94
N GLY A 66 0.08 10.00 -9.06
CA GLY A 66 -0.23 11.37 -8.64
C GLY A 66 -0.27 12.36 -9.80
N LEU A 67 0.69 12.30 -10.74
CA LEU A 67 0.68 13.14 -11.95
C LEU A 67 -0.52 12.82 -12.85
N ALA A 68 -0.86 11.53 -13.03
CA ALA A 68 -2.00 11.12 -13.84
C ALA A 68 -3.35 11.58 -13.25
N THR A 69 -3.44 11.73 -11.92
CA THR A 69 -4.61 12.25 -11.22
C THR A 69 -4.55 13.76 -10.94
N ASN A 70 -3.65 14.49 -11.61
CA ASN A 70 -3.46 15.95 -11.46
C ASN A 70 -3.13 16.41 -10.02
N CYS A 71 -2.47 15.57 -9.24
CA CYS A 71 -1.98 15.94 -7.91
C CYS A 71 -0.66 16.73 -8.00
N SER A 72 -0.40 17.57 -6.99
CA SER A 72 0.91 18.18 -6.78
C SER A 72 1.82 17.22 -6.00
N ILE A 73 3.02 16.97 -6.50
CA ILE A 73 3.96 16.02 -5.88
C ILE A 73 4.83 16.73 -4.85
N SER A 74 4.80 16.25 -3.61
CA SER A 74 5.71 16.73 -2.56
C SER A 74 7.14 16.27 -2.81
N GLN A 75 8.11 17.16 -2.64
CA GLN A 75 9.54 16.85 -2.74
C GLN A 75 10.08 16.21 -1.47
N ASP A 76 9.42 16.42 -0.34
CA ASP A 76 9.75 15.81 0.94
C ASP A 76 8.58 14.93 1.40
N SER A 77 8.88 13.68 1.69
CA SER A 77 7.91 12.69 2.13
C SER A 77 8.58 11.66 3.03
N LYS A 78 7.85 11.19 4.03
CA LYS A 78 8.32 10.26 5.05
C LYS A 78 7.37 9.06 5.15
N ASN A 79 7.90 7.94 5.63
CA ASN A 79 7.09 6.78 5.97
C ASN A 79 6.76 6.81 7.47
N ASP A 80 5.47 6.68 7.81
CA ASP A 80 4.99 6.64 9.19
C ASP A 80 4.45 5.22 9.54
N ARG A 81 4.40 4.91 10.84
CA ARG A 81 3.87 3.62 11.35
C ARG A 81 2.42 3.78 11.80
N LYS A 82 1.49 3.06 11.16
CA LYS A 82 0.08 2.95 11.59
C LYS A 82 -0.08 1.72 12.48
N ASN A 83 -0.03 1.90 13.80
CA ASN A 83 -0.02 0.79 14.77
C ASN A 83 -1.44 0.37 15.18
N TYR A 84 -1.78 -0.91 15.01
CA TYR A 84 -3.00 -1.54 15.52
C TYR A 84 -2.80 -3.06 15.60
N ALA A 85 -3.42 -3.72 16.57
CA ALA A 85 -3.42 -5.18 16.67
C ALA A 85 -4.66 -5.75 15.96
N ILE A 86 -4.47 -6.71 15.06
CA ILE A 86 -5.57 -7.47 14.45
C ILE A 86 -5.82 -8.69 15.33
N ARG A 87 -7.04 -8.81 15.84
CA ARG A 87 -7.48 -10.02 16.52
C ARG A 87 -7.86 -11.06 15.47
N LEU A 88 -7.21 -12.21 15.51
CA LEU A 88 -7.67 -13.38 14.77
C LEU A 88 -8.86 -13.97 15.55
N SER A 89 -9.96 -14.28 14.85
CA SER A 89 -10.99 -15.14 15.42
C SER A 89 -10.49 -16.57 15.30
N ASP A 90 -10.57 -17.32 16.40
CA ASP A 90 -10.36 -18.77 16.38
C ASP A 90 -11.47 -19.45 15.58
#